data_AF-A0A4V2YA49-F1
#
_entry.id   AF-A0A4V2YA49-F1
#
_cell.length_a   1.000
_cell.length_b   1.000
_cell.length_c   1.000
_cell.angle_alpha   90.00
_cell.angle_beta   90.00
_cell.angle_gamma   90.00
#
_symmetry.space_group_name_H-M   'P 1'
#
loop_
_entity.id
_entity.type
_entity.pdbx_description
1 polymer ?
#
loop_
_entity_poly.entity_id
_entity_poly.type
_entity_poly.pdbx_seq_one_letter_code
_entity_poly.pdbx_strand_id
1 'polypeptide(L)'
;MSSSVATAGPSTGPAAGSAVGPAVGPAAVPATVAGALGGVPSAGIGLATVRAGRAALMEALAKAGASGRVAVCDAETDADLDAIVAAALANDPATRLIGAGGLAAALGRAMNAAPGPTPLGPPPPPDGGPPAGVPFAGPPSPQDGRSFEGVPFAGRRSPQDGESSPDALLVVVGTAEPAAAEQARLLVAHGAEPVTLDATDLDAEHLDSADFDARDPDAEDPGAAGPRAGRGCEPVAGRVRRALAGGVAVLTVRGSAPPALTTILGRIVREALGTTRADLVLTGGETARRVLDALDVRELIPVGQVHHGAVHSRTPDGRSVVTRPGSFGGRDSLLLIAAHLRPGRFPTVSGTTIDERPT
;
A
#
# COMPACT_ATOMS: atom_id res chain seq x y z
N MET A 1 -10.96 -4.12 15.44
CA MET A 1 -9.52 -4.44 15.29
C MET A 1 -8.77 -3.56 16.25
N SER A 2 -8.28 -4.09 17.36
CA SER A 2 -7.47 -3.33 18.31
C SER A 2 -6.14 -2.98 17.65
N SER A 3 -5.89 -1.68 17.46
CA SER A 3 -4.63 -1.19 16.92
C SER A 3 -3.85 -0.59 18.07
N SER A 4 -2.64 -1.10 18.33
CA SER A 4 -1.75 -0.50 19.32
C SER A 4 -0.74 0.41 18.63
N VAL A 5 -0.47 1.56 19.23
CA VAL A 5 0.42 2.61 18.70
C VAL A 5 1.62 2.74 19.62
N ALA A 6 2.83 2.80 19.05
CA ALA A 6 4.04 3.08 19.81
C ALA A 6 4.50 4.52 19.57
N THR A 7 4.79 5.27 20.64
CA THR A 7 5.36 6.63 20.54
C THR A 7 6.65 6.70 21.36
N ALA A 8 7.70 7.28 20.77
CA ALA A 8 9.00 7.45 21.41
C ALA A 8 9.46 8.92 21.37
N GLY A 9 9.98 9.42 22.50
CA GLY A 9 10.61 10.74 22.59
C GLY A 9 12.05 10.76 22.06
N PRO A 10 12.68 11.94 21.89
CA PRO A 10 14.06 12.06 21.44
C PRO A 10 15.05 11.53 22.48
N SER A 11 15.99 10.68 22.04
CA SER A 11 17.06 10.11 22.86
C SER A 11 18.29 11.03 22.91
N THR A 12 18.81 11.34 24.10
CA THR A 12 20.16 11.91 24.28
C THR A 12 21.15 10.83 24.79
N GLY A 13 21.85 10.18 23.85
CA GLY A 13 23.16 9.50 23.99
C GLY A 13 23.23 8.11 24.68
N PRO A 14 24.40 7.40 24.59
CA PRO A 14 25.23 7.13 23.43
C PRO A 14 25.06 5.67 22.89
N ALA A 15 25.64 5.42 21.72
CA ALA A 15 25.60 4.13 21.00
C ALA A 15 26.11 2.93 21.82
N ALA A 16 25.43 1.79 21.71
CA ALA A 16 25.89 0.52 22.25
C ALA A 16 25.70 -0.63 21.25
N GLY A 17 26.85 -1.17 20.79
CA GLY A 17 27.15 -2.60 20.81
C GLY A 17 26.32 -3.53 19.91
N SER A 18 26.92 -3.88 18.77
CA SER A 18 26.58 -5.09 18.00
C SER A 18 26.65 -6.34 18.90
N ALA A 19 25.55 -7.07 19.00
CA ALA A 19 25.53 -8.44 19.50
C ALA A 19 24.57 -9.27 18.64
N VAL A 20 25.14 -9.93 17.62
CA VAL A 20 24.45 -10.95 16.83
C VAL A 20 24.33 -12.19 17.71
N GLY A 21 23.12 -12.47 18.21
CA GLY A 21 22.76 -13.76 18.81
C GLY A 21 22.37 -14.79 17.75
N PRO A 22 22.50 -16.10 18.02
CA PRO A 22 22.26 -17.14 17.03
C PRO A 22 20.78 -17.26 16.67
N ALA A 23 20.52 -17.78 15.46
CA ALA A 23 19.19 -17.97 14.89
C ALA A 23 18.30 -18.82 15.82
N VAL A 24 17.28 -18.18 16.39
CA VAL A 24 16.20 -18.83 17.14
C VAL A 24 15.21 -19.40 16.11
N GLY A 25 14.77 -20.66 16.32
CA GLY A 25 13.69 -21.28 15.54
C GLY A 25 12.40 -20.44 15.54
N PRO A 26 11.34 -20.83 14.81
CA PRO A 26 10.18 -19.97 14.59
C PRO A 26 9.61 -19.48 15.93
N ALA A 27 9.87 -18.21 16.24
CA ALA A 27 9.48 -17.61 17.51
C ALA A 27 7.95 -17.63 17.57
N ALA A 28 7.41 -18.04 18.72
CA ALA A 28 5.97 -17.97 18.97
C ALA A 28 5.48 -16.53 18.69
N VAL A 29 4.37 -16.39 17.96
CA VAL A 29 3.79 -15.09 17.64
C VAL A 29 3.57 -14.31 18.96
N PRO A 30 4.17 -13.13 19.11
CA PRO A 30 4.02 -12.37 20.34
C PRO A 30 2.56 -12.05 20.64
N ALA A 31 2.10 -12.32 21.86
CA ALA A 31 0.73 -12.03 22.29
C ALA A 31 0.47 -10.54 22.50
N THR A 32 1.51 -9.71 22.58
CA THR A 32 1.42 -8.26 22.82
C THR A 32 2.44 -7.51 21.97
N VAL A 33 2.16 -6.23 21.68
CA VAL A 33 3.12 -5.35 21.00
C VAL A 33 4.38 -5.15 21.84
N ALA A 34 4.26 -5.05 23.18
CA ALA A 34 5.43 -5.01 24.07
C ALA A 34 6.31 -6.26 23.91
N GLY A 35 5.71 -7.45 23.80
CA GLY A 35 6.43 -8.68 23.51
C GLY A 35 7.08 -8.66 22.12
N ALA A 36 6.42 -8.08 21.12
CA ALA A 36 6.97 -7.94 19.77
C ALA A 36 8.14 -6.93 19.69
N LEU A 37 8.16 -5.94 20.57
CA LEU A 37 9.26 -4.97 20.70
C LEU A 37 10.50 -5.57 21.40
N GLY A 38 10.42 -6.79 21.95
CA GLY A 38 11.54 -7.51 22.53
C GLY A 38 12.18 -6.76 23.70
N GLY A 39 13.47 -6.44 23.58
CA GLY A 39 14.25 -5.77 24.65
C GLY A 39 13.99 -4.27 24.79
N VAL A 40 13.14 -3.65 23.97
CA VAL A 40 12.85 -2.22 24.05
C VAL A 40 11.97 -1.93 25.27
N PRO A 41 12.43 -1.11 26.24
CA PRO A 41 11.62 -0.77 27.40
C PRO A 41 10.32 -0.07 26.97
N SER A 42 9.17 -0.66 27.30
CA SER A 42 7.86 -0.11 26.94
C SER A 42 6.96 0.13 28.17
N ALA A 43 6.00 1.04 28.03
CA ALA A 43 4.94 1.30 29.01
C ALA A 43 3.58 1.25 28.31
N GLY A 44 2.67 0.38 28.80
CA GLY A 44 1.31 0.32 28.28
C GLY A 44 0.47 1.51 28.75
N ILE A 45 -0.24 2.15 27.83
CA ILE A 45 -1.24 3.18 28.10
C ILE A 45 -2.59 2.62 27.66
N GLY A 46 -3.36 2.16 28.64
CA GLY A 46 -4.66 1.54 28.38
C GLY A 46 -5.71 2.51 27.87
N LEU A 47 -6.75 1.96 27.24
CA LEU A 47 -7.83 2.71 26.59
C LEU A 47 -8.53 3.73 27.50
N ALA A 48 -8.67 3.43 28.80
CA ALA A 48 -9.24 4.36 29.78
C ALA A 48 -8.42 5.65 29.88
N THR A 49 -7.09 5.57 29.84
CA THR A 49 -6.19 6.74 29.86
C THR A 49 -6.25 7.51 28.54
N VAL A 50 -6.32 6.79 27.41
CA VAL A 50 -6.48 7.40 26.08
C VAL A 50 -7.76 8.23 26.01
N ARG A 51 -8.86 7.73 26.60
CA ARG A 51 -10.17 8.38 26.61
C ARG A 51 -10.39 9.32 27.80
N ALA A 52 -9.48 9.41 28.77
CA ALA A 52 -9.58 10.28 29.95
C ALA A 52 -9.40 11.78 29.63
N GLY A 53 -9.11 12.11 28.38
CA GLY A 53 -8.90 13.46 27.91
C GLY A 53 -7.43 13.80 27.71
N ARG A 54 -7.20 14.87 26.95
CA ARG A 54 -5.88 15.23 26.41
C ARG A 54 -4.82 15.47 27.48
N ALA A 55 -5.15 16.13 28.59
CA ALA A 55 -4.19 16.42 29.66
C ALA A 55 -3.68 15.15 30.34
N ALA A 56 -4.58 14.23 30.70
CA ALA A 56 -4.21 12.95 31.32
C ALA A 56 -3.38 12.07 30.39
N LEU A 57 -3.72 12.05 29.09
CA LEU A 57 -2.95 11.31 28.09
C LEU A 57 -1.55 11.93 27.89
N MET A 58 -1.44 13.26 27.83
CA MET A 58 -0.14 13.94 27.75
C MET A 58 0.74 13.62 28.97
N GLU A 59 0.18 13.64 30.18
CA GLU A 59 0.91 13.28 31.40
C GLU A 59 1.43 11.85 31.35
N ALA A 60 0.60 10.89 30.91
CA ALA A 60 0.99 9.50 30.76
C ALA A 60 2.11 9.32 29.72
N LEU A 61 2.03 10.01 28.58
CA LEU A 61 3.06 10.00 27.53
C LEU A 61 4.38 10.62 28.03
N ALA A 62 4.32 11.77 28.71
CA ALA A 62 5.48 12.45 29.28
C ALA A 62 6.17 11.56 30.34
N LYS A 63 5.38 10.89 31.19
CA LYS A 63 5.91 9.96 32.20
C LYS A 63 6.63 8.76 31.57
N ALA A 64 6.09 8.20 30.48
CA ALA A 64 6.73 7.12 29.75
C ALA A 64 8.07 7.59 29.15
N GLY A 65 8.08 8.74 28.47
CA GLY A 65 9.27 9.34 27.88
C GLY A 65 10.36 9.67 28.91
N ALA A 66 9.99 10.30 30.03
CA ALA A 66 10.91 10.61 31.12
C ALA A 66 11.52 9.35 31.78
N SER A 67 10.83 8.21 31.67
CA SER A 67 11.32 6.91 32.13
C SER A 67 12.16 6.17 31.08
N GLY A 68 12.44 6.78 29.92
CA GLY A 68 13.14 6.16 28.80
C GLY A 68 12.36 5.02 28.15
N ARG A 69 11.03 5.03 28.23
CA ARG A 69 10.17 3.96 27.72
C ARG A 69 9.36 4.39 26.51
N VAL A 70 9.16 3.47 25.58
CA VAL A 70 8.23 3.61 24.46
C VAL A 70 6.81 3.43 25.00
N ALA A 71 5.96 4.45 24.83
CA ALA A 71 4.55 4.33 25.20
C ALA A 71 3.81 3.48 24.17
N VAL A 72 3.12 2.43 24.60
CA VAL A 72 2.27 1.57 23.77
C VAL A 72 0.82 1.86 24.14
N CYS A 73 0.11 2.59 23.29
CA CYS A 73 -1.25 3.03 23.53
C CYS A 73 -2.26 2.08 22.89
N ASP A 74 -3.35 1.78 23.60
CA ASP A 74 -4.50 1.07 23.05
C ASP A 74 -5.38 2.00 22.20
N ALA A 75 -5.88 1.50 21.08
CA ALA A 75 -6.90 2.19 20.28
C ALA A 75 -7.87 1.18 19.66
N GLU A 76 -9.16 1.53 19.65
CA GLU A 76 -10.22 0.76 18.99
C GLU A 76 -10.87 1.50 17.83
N THR A 77 -10.78 2.83 17.86
CA THR A 77 -11.44 3.73 16.92
C THR A 77 -10.47 4.76 16.36
N ASP A 78 -10.84 5.37 15.23
CA ASP A 78 -10.07 6.48 14.65
C ASP A 78 -9.98 7.68 15.62
N ALA A 79 -10.98 7.90 16.47
CA ALA A 79 -10.97 8.95 17.49
C ALA A 79 -9.92 8.68 18.58
N ASP A 80 -9.70 7.40 18.95
CA ASP A 80 -8.63 7.02 19.88
C ASP A 80 -7.25 7.33 19.27
N LEU A 81 -7.06 7.01 17.98
CA LEU A 81 -5.82 7.31 17.24
C LEU A 81 -5.60 8.82 17.12
N ASP A 82 -6.65 9.60 16.82
CA ASP A 82 -6.58 11.06 16.75
C ASP A 82 -6.19 11.67 18.10
N ALA A 83 -6.76 11.16 19.20
CA ALA A 83 -6.41 11.59 20.55
C ALA A 83 -4.94 11.31 20.89
N ILE A 84 -4.44 10.12 20.55
CA ILE A 84 -3.03 9.72 20.75
C ILE A 84 -2.09 10.64 19.97
N VAL A 85 -2.34 10.85 18.68
CA VAL A 85 -1.51 11.72 17.83
C VAL A 85 -1.53 13.16 18.34
N ALA A 86 -2.71 13.70 18.61
CA ALA A 86 -2.84 15.07 19.09
C ALA A 86 -2.09 15.28 20.40
N ALA A 87 -2.21 14.35 21.37
CA ALA A 87 -1.50 14.42 22.64
C ALA A 87 0.03 14.29 22.46
N ALA A 88 0.50 13.37 21.61
CA ALA A 88 1.92 13.17 21.34
C ALA A 88 2.58 14.43 20.75
N LEU A 89 2.01 14.98 19.67
CA LEU A 89 2.55 16.16 18.98
C LEU A 89 2.51 17.42 19.85
N ALA A 90 1.55 17.51 20.77
CA ALA A 90 1.45 18.64 21.68
C ALA A 90 2.41 18.57 22.86
N ASN A 91 2.78 17.36 23.26
CA ASN A 91 3.79 17.15 24.30
C ASN A 91 5.18 17.44 23.74
N ASP A 92 5.48 16.92 22.54
CA ASP A 92 6.70 17.20 21.80
C ASP A 92 6.47 16.98 20.29
N PRO A 93 6.56 18.03 19.45
CA PRO A 93 6.46 17.90 17.99
C PRO A 93 7.52 16.99 17.37
N ALA A 94 8.64 16.73 18.06
CA ALA A 94 9.69 15.81 17.61
C ALA A 94 9.42 14.34 18.00
N THR A 95 8.28 14.04 18.64
CA THR A 95 7.90 12.67 19.00
C THR A 95 7.83 11.78 17.76
N ARG A 96 8.50 10.63 17.83
CA ARG A 96 8.45 9.61 16.77
C ARG A 96 7.25 8.71 16.99
N LEU A 97 6.37 8.65 16.00
CA LEU A 97 5.20 7.80 15.97
C LEU A 97 5.50 6.53 15.17
N ILE A 98 5.13 5.37 15.70
CA ILE A 98 5.32 4.05 15.09
C ILE A 98 3.96 3.35 15.07
N GLY A 99 3.50 2.99 13.87
CA GLY A 99 2.24 2.29 13.68
C GLY A 99 1.91 2.04 12.21
N ALA A 100 0.76 1.42 11.98
CA ALA A 100 0.25 1.10 10.65
C ALA A 100 -0.56 2.27 10.04
N GLY A 101 -1.29 1.98 8.95
CA GLY A 101 -2.05 2.98 8.19
C GLY A 101 -3.05 3.82 9.00
N GLY A 102 -3.68 3.25 10.04
CA GLY A 102 -4.61 4.00 10.90
C GLY A 102 -3.93 5.16 11.65
N LEU A 103 -2.73 4.92 12.19
CA LEU A 103 -1.95 5.97 12.86
C LEU A 103 -1.44 7.01 11.86
N ALA A 104 -0.99 6.57 10.68
CA ALA A 104 -0.56 7.47 9.61
C ALA A 104 -1.72 8.37 9.15
N ALA A 105 -2.94 7.85 9.06
CA ALA A 105 -4.13 8.62 8.73
C ALA A 105 -4.45 9.67 9.81
N ALA A 106 -4.38 9.28 11.10
CA ALA A 106 -4.56 10.20 12.22
C ALA A 106 -3.51 11.32 12.21
N LEU A 107 -2.24 11.00 11.93
CA LEU A 107 -1.18 12.00 11.75
C LEU A 107 -1.48 12.95 10.59
N GLY A 108 -1.90 12.43 9.44
CA GLY A 108 -2.29 13.26 8.29
C GLY A 108 -3.45 14.22 8.61
N ARG A 109 -4.47 13.75 9.35
CA ARG A 109 -5.57 14.61 9.83
C ARG A 109 -5.06 15.70 10.75
N ALA A 110 -4.20 15.37 11.72
CA ALA A 110 -3.64 16.34 12.66
C ALA A 110 -2.79 17.42 11.96
N MET A 111 -1.97 17.03 10.97
CA MET A 111 -1.14 17.98 10.20
C MET A 111 -1.99 18.89 9.32
N ASN A 112 -3.09 18.39 8.74
CA ASN A 112 -4.01 19.20 7.92
C ASN A 112 -4.94 20.09 8.76
N ALA A 113 -5.17 19.74 10.03
CA ALA A 113 -5.96 20.54 10.96
C ALA A 113 -5.17 21.72 11.56
N ALA A 114 -3.84 21.73 11.42
CA ALA A 114 -3.02 22.88 11.79
C ALA A 114 -3.43 24.08 10.90
N PRO A 115 -3.75 25.26 11.47
CA PRO A 115 -4.09 26.41 10.65
C PRO A 115 -2.92 26.73 9.72
N GLY A 116 -3.16 26.64 8.41
CA GLY A 116 -2.31 27.30 7.43
C GLY A 116 -2.28 28.80 7.71
N PRO A 117 -1.30 29.55 7.16
CA PRO A 117 -1.33 31.01 7.25
C PRO A 117 -2.70 31.49 6.78
N THR A 118 -3.39 32.22 7.65
CA THR A 118 -4.68 32.85 7.36
C THR A 118 -4.55 33.51 5.99
N PRO A 119 -5.44 33.23 5.02
CA PRO A 119 -5.45 34.00 3.79
C PRO A 119 -5.48 35.47 4.20
N LEU A 120 -4.47 36.24 3.78
CA LEU A 120 -4.55 37.70 3.87
C LEU A 120 -5.90 38.05 3.27
N GLY A 121 -6.78 38.62 4.09
CA GLY A 121 -8.11 39.02 3.65
C GLY A 121 -7.99 39.86 2.37
N PRO A 122 -9.05 39.89 1.54
CA PRO A 122 -9.03 40.69 0.33
C PRO A 122 -8.52 42.10 0.67
N PRO A 123 -7.60 42.67 -0.14
CA PRO A 123 -7.09 44.01 0.12
C PRO A 123 -8.27 44.97 0.26
N PRO A 124 -8.19 45.96 1.18
CA PRO A 124 -9.28 46.89 1.38
C PRO A 124 -9.66 47.53 0.03
N PRO A 125 -10.96 47.64 -0.29
CA PRO A 125 -11.39 48.21 -1.55
C PRO A 125 -10.87 49.65 -1.66
N PRO A 126 -10.46 50.09 -2.87
CA PRO A 126 -10.02 51.46 -3.07
C PRO A 126 -11.17 52.43 -2.76
N ASP A 127 -10.89 53.42 -1.91
CA ASP A 127 -11.81 54.49 -1.54
C ASP A 127 -12.33 55.19 -2.81
N GLY A 128 -13.63 55.04 -3.10
CA GLY A 128 -14.19 55.63 -4.31
C GLY A 128 -15.65 55.33 -4.66
N GLY A 129 -16.61 55.83 -3.86
CA GLY A 129 -17.94 56.23 -4.36
C GLY A 129 -19.12 55.24 -4.20
N PRO A 130 -20.38 55.72 -4.40
CA PRO A 130 -21.33 56.01 -3.32
C PRO A 130 -22.53 55.03 -3.21
N PRO A 131 -23.44 55.16 -2.22
CA PRO A 131 -24.27 54.06 -1.74
C PRO A 131 -25.65 53.99 -2.40
N ALA A 132 -26.21 52.78 -2.50
CA ALA A 132 -27.57 52.41 -2.03
C ALA A 132 -28.13 51.16 -2.73
N GLY A 133 -28.69 50.26 -1.91
CA GLY A 133 -29.96 49.57 -2.19
C GLY A 133 -29.92 48.23 -2.93
N VAL A 134 -30.00 47.11 -2.20
CA VAL A 134 -31.23 46.33 -1.92
C VAL A 134 -30.88 45.10 -1.06
N PRO A 135 -31.72 44.67 -0.10
CA PRO A 135 -31.48 43.45 0.66
C PRO A 135 -32.02 42.26 -0.14
N PHE A 136 -31.14 41.37 -0.63
CA PHE A 136 -31.60 40.08 -1.11
C PHE A 136 -31.64 39.10 0.07
N ALA A 137 -32.85 38.75 0.48
CA ALA A 137 -33.13 37.73 1.46
C ALA A 137 -32.67 36.37 0.92
N GLY A 138 -31.74 35.72 1.62
CA GLY A 138 -31.35 34.33 1.34
C GLY A 138 -32.43 33.35 1.82
N PRO A 139 -32.65 32.22 1.12
CA PRO A 139 -33.46 31.13 1.67
C PRO A 139 -32.67 30.35 2.75
N PRO A 140 -33.36 29.73 3.71
CA PRO A 140 -32.73 29.13 4.89
C PRO A 140 -32.02 27.81 4.56
N SER A 141 -30.93 27.57 5.30
CA SER A 141 -30.18 26.32 5.35
C SER A 141 -31.04 25.16 5.87
N PRO A 142 -31.00 23.97 5.24
CA PRO A 142 -31.27 22.71 5.93
C PRO A 142 -29.99 22.22 6.60
N GLN A 143 -30.06 22.08 7.91
CA GLN A 143 -29.11 21.30 8.70
C GLN A 143 -29.40 19.80 8.51
N ASP A 144 -28.33 19.03 8.70
CA ASP A 144 -28.26 17.61 9.00
C ASP A 144 -28.41 16.57 7.89
N GLY A 145 -27.38 15.72 7.82
CA GLY A 145 -27.37 14.46 7.09
C GLY A 145 -26.34 14.39 5.97
N ARG A 146 -25.03 14.39 6.29
CA ARG A 146 -24.03 13.88 5.35
C ARG A 146 -23.09 12.89 6.03
N SER A 147 -23.28 11.62 5.65
CA SER A 147 -22.22 10.63 5.52
C SER A 147 -21.01 11.25 4.83
N PHE A 148 -19.83 11.09 5.44
CA PHE A 148 -18.56 11.46 4.83
C PHE A 148 -18.28 10.51 3.66
N GLU A 149 -18.68 10.89 2.45
CA GLU A 149 -17.97 10.49 1.24
C GLU A 149 -16.60 11.18 1.25
N GLY A 150 -15.55 10.40 1.01
CA GLY A 150 -14.17 10.84 1.07
C GLY A 150 -13.95 12.11 0.25
N VAL A 151 -13.29 13.09 0.85
CA VAL A 151 -12.88 14.32 0.17
C VAL A 151 -11.97 13.92 -1.00
N PRO A 152 -12.32 14.22 -2.26
CA PRO A 152 -11.41 13.96 -3.36
C PRO A 152 -10.20 14.88 -3.19
N PHE A 153 -9.01 14.28 -3.08
CA PHE A 153 -7.77 15.02 -3.22
C PHE A 153 -7.80 15.61 -4.63
N ALA A 154 -8.00 16.93 -4.72
CA ALA A 154 -8.03 17.65 -5.99
C ALA A 154 -6.60 17.73 -6.55
N GLY A 155 -6.10 16.59 -7.04
CA GLY A 155 -5.02 16.59 -8.02
C GLY A 155 -5.53 17.37 -9.22
N ARG A 156 -4.87 18.47 -9.56
CA ARG A 156 -5.08 19.16 -10.83
C ARG A 156 -4.91 18.11 -11.93
N ARG A 157 -6.01 17.68 -12.56
CA ARG A 157 -5.93 17.06 -13.88
C ARG A 157 -5.49 18.16 -14.83
N SER A 158 -4.21 18.17 -15.18
CA SER A 158 -3.76 18.91 -16.35
C SER A 158 -4.44 18.30 -17.57
N PRO A 159 -5.06 19.07 -18.48
CA PRO A 159 -5.75 18.55 -19.66
C PRO A 159 -4.82 17.96 -20.75
N GLN A 160 -3.59 17.55 -20.40
CA GLN A 160 -2.56 17.13 -21.36
C GLN A 160 -2.10 15.65 -21.23
N ASP A 161 -2.68 14.86 -20.32
CA ASP A 161 -2.37 13.43 -20.20
C ASP A 161 -3.17 12.61 -21.23
N GLY A 162 -2.90 12.85 -22.51
CA GLY A 162 -3.43 12.11 -23.66
C GLY A 162 -2.52 10.97 -24.13
N GLU A 163 -1.58 10.52 -23.30
CA GLU A 163 -0.88 9.27 -23.56
C GLU A 163 -1.79 8.11 -23.16
N SER A 164 -2.30 7.41 -24.16
CA SER A 164 -3.08 6.18 -24.02
C SER A 164 -2.43 5.26 -22.98
N SER A 165 -3.09 5.10 -21.83
CA SER A 165 -2.70 4.14 -20.81
C SER A 165 -2.46 2.80 -21.52
N PRO A 166 -1.34 2.09 -21.25
CA PRO A 166 -1.05 0.85 -21.96
C PRO A 166 -2.25 -0.08 -21.85
N ASP A 167 -2.78 -0.64 -22.94
CA ASP A 167 -3.94 -1.52 -22.85
C ASP A 167 -3.66 -2.76 -21.97
N ALA A 168 -2.39 -3.16 -21.88
CA ALA A 168 -1.92 -4.31 -21.12
C ALA A 168 -1.96 -4.07 -19.60
N LEU A 169 -2.59 -4.98 -18.86
CA LEU A 169 -2.68 -5.02 -17.40
C LEU A 169 -2.21 -6.39 -16.89
N LEU A 170 -1.22 -6.40 -16.00
CA LEU A 170 -0.75 -7.61 -15.31
C LEU A 170 -1.18 -7.60 -13.84
N VAL A 171 -1.96 -8.58 -13.44
CA VAL A 171 -2.33 -8.83 -12.05
C VAL A 171 -1.48 -9.97 -11.51
N VAL A 172 -0.71 -9.72 -10.45
CA VAL A 172 0.15 -10.72 -9.80
C VAL A 172 -0.38 -11.03 -8.41
N VAL A 173 -0.87 -12.26 -8.26
CA VAL A 173 -1.41 -12.79 -7.01
C VAL A 173 -0.38 -13.71 -6.36
N GLY A 174 0.53 -13.11 -5.58
CA GLY A 174 1.59 -13.85 -4.87
C GLY A 174 1.23 -14.26 -3.44
N THR A 175 -0.05 -14.23 -3.07
CA THR A 175 -0.53 -14.62 -1.74
C THR A 175 -1.22 -15.99 -1.79
N ALA A 176 -1.03 -16.80 -0.75
CA ALA A 176 -1.72 -18.08 -0.56
C ALA A 176 -3.12 -17.93 0.08
N GLU A 177 -3.59 -16.70 0.29
CA GLU A 177 -4.91 -16.42 0.87
C GLU A 177 -6.04 -16.95 -0.03
N PRO A 178 -6.97 -17.79 0.49
CA PRO A 178 -8.06 -18.36 -0.31
C PRO A 178 -8.95 -17.30 -0.98
N ALA A 179 -9.16 -16.17 -0.32
CA ALA A 179 -9.93 -15.04 -0.86
C ALA A 179 -9.30 -14.47 -2.14
N ALA A 180 -7.96 -14.45 -2.24
CA ALA A 180 -7.28 -13.92 -3.41
C ALA A 180 -7.43 -14.84 -4.63
N ALA A 181 -7.48 -16.16 -4.42
CA ALA A 181 -7.76 -17.12 -5.48
C ALA A 181 -9.20 -16.95 -6.03
N GLU A 182 -10.18 -16.71 -5.16
CA GLU A 182 -11.56 -16.44 -5.60
C GLU A 182 -11.69 -15.12 -6.35
N GLN A 183 -11.03 -14.06 -5.88
CA GLN A 183 -10.95 -12.78 -6.60
C GLN A 183 -10.34 -12.95 -8.00
N ALA A 184 -9.28 -13.76 -8.13
CA ALA A 184 -8.65 -14.05 -9.40
C ALA A 184 -9.58 -14.82 -10.35
N ARG A 185 -10.30 -15.83 -9.84
CA ARG A 185 -11.31 -16.57 -10.62
C ARG A 185 -12.43 -15.65 -11.12
N LEU A 186 -12.91 -14.75 -10.28
CA LEU A 186 -13.92 -13.78 -10.68
C LEU A 186 -13.41 -12.87 -11.81
N LEU A 187 -12.18 -12.39 -11.72
CA LEU A 187 -11.56 -11.56 -12.77
C LEU A 187 -11.40 -12.34 -14.08
N VAL A 188 -11.01 -13.63 -14.02
CA VAL A 188 -10.95 -14.52 -15.19
C VAL A 188 -12.32 -14.72 -15.83
N ALA A 189 -13.37 -14.92 -15.02
CA ALA A 189 -14.75 -15.03 -15.50
C ALA A 189 -15.23 -13.75 -16.24
N HIS A 190 -14.57 -12.61 -16.02
CA HIS A 190 -14.85 -11.34 -16.69
C HIS A 190 -13.88 -11.03 -17.85
N GLY A 191 -13.13 -12.02 -18.35
CA GLY A 191 -12.34 -11.90 -19.57
C GLY A 191 -10.86 -11.54 -19.37
N ALA A 192 -10.32 -11.84 -18.19
CA ALA A 192 -8.87 -11.84 -17.98
C ALA A 192 -8.26 -13.22 -18.27
N GLU A 193 -7.08 -13.24 -18.87
CA GLU A 193 -6.36 -14.44 -19.27
C GLU A 193 -5.61 -15.05 -18.06
N PRO A 194 -5.92 -16.29 -17.64
CA PRO A 194 -5.27 -16.91 -16.49
C PRO A 194 -3.88 -17.44 -16.83
N VAL A 195 -2.91 -17.17 -15.95
CA VAL A 195 -1.62 -17.86 -15.92
C VAL A 195 -1.45 -18.46 -14.54
N THR A 196 -1.43 -19.79 -14.45
CA THR A 196 -1.29 -20.51 -13.18
C THR A 196 0.07 -21.19 -13.12
N LEU A 197 0.78 -20.97 -12.02
CA LEU A 197 2.05 -21.62 -11.70
C LEU A 197 1.82 -22.65 -10.59
N ASP A 198 2.32 -23.86 -10.77
CA ASP A 198 2.38 -24.84 -9.71
C ASP A 198 3.67 -24.64 -8.91
N ALA A 199 3.55 -24.51 -7.59
CA ALA A 199 4.68 -24.20 -6.71
C ALA A 199 5.81 -25.23 -6.80
N THR A 200 5.48 -26.50 -7.09
CA THR A 200 6.45 -27.59 -7.27
C THR A 200 7.38 -27.36 -8.46
N ASP A 201 6.91 -26.66 -9.49
CA ASP A 201 7.71 -26.34 -10.67
C ASP A 201 8.69 -25.19 -10.36
N LEU A 202 8.36 -24.35 -9.37
CA LEU A 202 9.17 -23.20 -8.96
C LEU A 202 10.29 -23.60 -7.98
N ASP A 203 10.09 -24.65 -7.19
CA ASP A 203 11.12 -25.22 -6.30
C ASP A 203 12.29 -25.83 -7.09
N ALA A 204 12.00 -26.47 -8.22
CA ALA A 204 13.02 -27.05 -9.10
C ALA A 204 13.92 -25.99 -9.75
N GLU A 205 13.41 -24.77 -9.99
CA GLU A 205 14.19 -23.67 -10.58
C GLU A 205 15.16 -23.00 -9.59
N HIS A 206 14.99 -23.20 -8.27
CA HIS A 206 15.79 -22.48 -7.26
C HIS A 206 17.14 -23.12 -6.95
N LEU A 207 17.32 -24.41 -7.21
CA LEU A 207 18.56 -25.13 -6.89
C LEU A 207 19.75 -24.76 -7.80
N ASP A 208 19.50 -24.10 -8.94
CA ASP A 208 20.55 -23.72 -9.91
C ASP A 208 21.03 -22.26 -9.76
N SER A 209 20.53 -21.50 -8.77
CA SER A 209 20.80 -20.05 -8.64
C SER A 209 21.97 -19.67 -7.72
N ALA A 210 22.71 -20.64 -7.19
CA ALA A 210 23.89 -20.39 -6.34
C ALA A 210 25.11 -19.85 -7.12
N ASP A 211 25.09 -19.82 -8.46
CA ASP A 211 26.29 -19.54 -9.28
C ASP A 211 26.39 -18.11 -9.87
N PHE A 212 25.53 -17.15 -9.49
CA PHE A 212 25.52 -15.83 -10.16
C PHE A 212 26.01 -14.62 -9.36
N ASP A 213 26.41 -14.78 -8.10
CA ASP A 213 27.00 -13.67 -7.32
C ASP A 213 28.51 -13.47 -7.55
N ALA A 214 29.09 -14.15 -8.53
CA ALA A 214 30.46 -13.94 -9.00
C ALA A 214 30.48 -13.76 -10.52
N ARG A 215 30.02 -12.61 -11.02
CA ARG A 215 30.30 -12.21 -12.41
C ARG A 215 31.16 -10.96 -12.43
N ASP A 216 32.45 -11.21 -12.62
CA ASP A 216 33.47 -10.25 -13.00
C ASP A 216 33.05 -9.58 -14.34
N PRO A 217 32.93 -8.26 -14.41
CA PRO A 217 32.45 -7.56 -15.60
C PRO A 217 33.42 -7.59 -16.79
N ASP A 218 34.64 -8.11 -16.66
CA ASP A 218 35.68 -8.05 -17.70
C ASP A 218 36.03 -9.40 -18.38
N ALA A 219 35.23 -10.45 -18.21
CA ALA A 219 35.47 -11.73 -18.89
C ALA A 219 34.74 -11.83 -20.25
N GLU A 220 35.42 -11.46 -21.34
CA GLU A 220 35.04 -11.88 -22.70
C GLU A 220 35.36 -13.38 -22.90
N ASP A 221 34.35 -14.19 -23.24
CA ASP A 221 34.56 -15.53 -23.81
C ASP A 221 33.70 -15.72 -25.07
N PRO A 222 34.32 -15.87 -26.26
CA PRO A 222 33.61 -16.11 -27.50
C PRO A 222 33.43 -17.62 -27.74
N GLY A 223 32.17 -18.07 -27.76
CA GLY A 223 31.79 -19.27 -28.51
C GLY A 223 31.13 -20.39 -27.70
N ALA A 224 29.80 -20.40 -27.70
CA ALA A 224 29.00 -21.63 -27.65
C ALA A 224 27.56 -21.33 -28.09
N ALA A 225 27.35 -21.20 -29.40
CA ALA A 225 26.02 -21.20 -29.99
C ALA A 225 25.50 -22.65 -30.07
N GLY A 226 24.65 -23.03 -29.11
CA GLY A 226 23.79 -24.20 -29.17
C GLY A 226 22.43 -23.87 -28.55
N PRO A 227 21.31 -24.39 -29.07
CA PRO A 227 19.99 -24.05 -28.57
C PRO A 227 19.78 -24.68 -27.18
N ARG A 228 19.94 -23.88 -26.13
CA ARG A 228 19.55 -24.27 -24.77
C ARG A 228 18.03 -24.31 -24.70
N ALA A 229 17.46 -25.50 -24.89
CA ALA A 229 16.05 -25.74 -24.62
C ALA A 229 15.75 -25.48 -23.12
N GLY A 230 15.06 -24.36 -22.86
CA GLY A 230 14.20 -24.11 -21.70
C GLY A 230 14.75 -24.42 -20.30
N ARG A 231 15.83 -23.75 -19.87
CA ARG A 231 16.17 -23.65 -18.44
C ARG A 231 16.03 -22.18 -18.01
N GLY A 232 15.27 -21.94 -16.94
CA GLY A 232 14.95 -20.60 -16.43
C GLY A 232 13.50 -20.19 -16.69
N CYS A 233 13.15 -18.97 -16.30
CA CYS A 233 11.76 -18.50 -16.28
C CYS A 233 11.11 -18.26 -17.65
N GLU A 234 11.83 -18.38 -18.78
CA GLU A 234 11.32 -18.02 -20.12
C GLU A 234 10.05 -18.77 -20.54
N PRO A 235 9.87 -20.10 -20.30
CA PRO A 235 8.62 -20.77 -20.63
C PRO A 235 7.43 -20.16 -19.90
N VAL A 236 7.64 -19.73 -18.66
CA VAL A 236 6.62 -19.06 -17.84
C VAL A 236 6.41 -17.62 -18.31
N ALA A 237 7.49 -16.88 -18.50
CA ALA A 237 7.47 -15.52 -18.99
C ALA A 237 6.77 -15.42 -20.35
N GLY A 238 7.00 -16.37 -21.26
CA GLY A 238 6.32 -16.48 -22.54
C GLY A 238 4.83 -16.80 -22.42
N ARG A 239 4.38 -17.53 -21.40
CA ARG A 239 2.94 -17.69 -21.09
C ARG A 239 2.33 -16.37 -20.65
N VAL A 240 3.00 -15.63 -19.76
CA VAL A 240 2.56 -14.30 -19.31
C VAL A 240 2.50 -13.31 -20.47
N ARG A 241 3.52 -13.30 -21.33
CA ARG A 241 3.60 -12.43 -22.52
C ARG A 241 2.44 -12.69 -23.48
N ARG A 242 2.10 -13.96 -23.74
CA ARG A 242 0.95 -14.34 -24.56
C ARG A 242 -0.38 -13.93 -23.93
N ALA A 243 -0.55 -14.13 -22.63
CA ALA A 243 -1.75 -13.69 -21.91
C ALA A 243 -1.91 -12.16 -21.95
N LEU A 244 -0.80 -11.40 -21.83
CA LEU A 244 -0.81 -9.94 -21.93
C LEU A 244 -1.15 -9.42 -23.33
N ALA A 245 -0.90 -10.18 -24.39
CA ALA A 245 -1.38 -9.83 -25.73
C ALA A 245 -2.92 -9.85 -25.82
N GLY A 246 -3.59 -10.64 -24.96
CA GLY A 246 -5.03 -10.58 -24.74
C GLY A 246 -5.48 -9.37 -23.92
N GLY A 247 -4.54 -8.54 -23.44
CA GLY A 247 -4.72 -7.25 -22.76
C GLY A 247 -4.82 -7.30 -21.23
N VAL A 248 -5.36 -8.35 -20.61
CA VAL A 248 -5.36 -8.48 -19.14
C VAL A 248 -4.95 -9.89 -18.76
N ALA A 249 -3.87 -10.03 -18.00
CA ALA A 249 -3.37 -11.31 -17.52
C ALA A 249 -3.42 -11.38 -15.99
N VAL A 250 -3.80 -12.55 -15.45
CA VAL A 250 -3.81 -12.80 -14.00
C VAL A 250 -2.89 -13.96 -13.68
N LEU A 251 -1.76 -13.65 -13.05
CA LEU A 251 -0.77 -14.60 -12.59
C LEU A 251 -1.11 -15.07 -11.17
N THR A 252 -1.33 -16.37 -11.01
CA THR A 252 -1.64 -17.01 -9.73
C THR A 252 -0.70 -18.18 -9.46
N VAL A 253 -0.55 -18.52 -8.18
CA VAL A 253 0.29 -19.63 -7.72
C VAL A 253 -0.58 -20.67 -7.00
N ARG A 254 -0.39 -21.94 -7.34
CA ARG A 254 -1.04 -23.09 -6.71
C ARG A 254 -0.06 -23.90 -5.88
N GLY A 255 -0.55 -24.49 -4.80
CA GLY A 255 0.25 -25.31 -3.90
C GLY A 255 0.92 -24.52 -2.79
N SER A 256 1.79 -25.21 -2.03
CA SER A 256 2.52 -24.60 -0.92
C SER A 256 3.59 -23.66 -1.47
N ALA A 257 3.49 -22.37 -1.15
CA ALA A 257 4.45 -21.38 -1.61
C ALA A 257 5.87 -21.70 -1.12
N PRO A 258 6.86 -21.79 -2.03
CA PRO A 258 8.24 -21.97 -1.60
C PRO A 258 8.77 -20.69 -0.95
N PRO A 259 9.81 -20.78 -0.08
CA PRO A 259 10.36 -19.60 0.60
C PRO A 259 10.77 -18.47 -0.35
N ALA A 260 11.19 -18.81 -1.57
CA ALA A 260 11.67 -17.86 -2.56
C ALA A 260 10.62 -17.41 -3.59
N LEU A 261 9.34 -17.77 -3.41
CA LEU A 261 8.27 -17.54 -4.37
C LEU A 261 8.25 -16.12 -4.92
N THR A 262 8.28 -15.11 -4.05
CA THR A 262 8.15 -13.70 -4.44
C THR A 262 9.33 -13.21 -5.27
N THR A 263 10.54 -13.70 -5.00
CA THR A 263 11.73 -13.43 -5.82
C THR A 263 11.61 -14.07 -7.21
N ILE A 264 11.12 -15.31 -7.29
CA ILE A 264 10.87 -15.99 -8.58
C ILE A 264 9.80 -15.24 -9.39
N LEU A 265 8.69 -14.85 -8.75
CA LEU A 265 7.65 -14.04 -9.38
C LEU A 265 8.20 -12.72 -9.93
N GLY A 266 9.07 -12.04 -9.16
CA GLY A 266 9.74 -10.83 -9.64
C GLY A 266 10.56 -11.06 -10.91
N ARG A 267 11.34 -12.15 -10.97
CA ARG A 267 12.12 -12.53 -12.16
C ARG A 267 11.23 -12.84 -13.36
N ILE A 268 10.18 -13.65 -13.17
CA ILE A 268 9.19 -13.99 -14.21
C ILE A 268 8.55 -12.72 -14.77
N VAL A 269 8.11 -11.81 -13.90
CA VAL A 269 7.45 -10.57 -14.32
C VAL A 269 8.41 -9.69 -15.13
N ARG A 270 9.65 -9.51 -14.66
CA ARG A 270 10.68 -8.76 -15.39
C ARG A 270 10.92 -9.31 -16.79
N GLU A 271 11.07 -10.63 -16.90
CA GLU A 271 11.31 -11.31 -18.18
C GLU A 271 10.10 -11.29 -19.11
N ALA A 272 8.90 -11.45 -18.56
CA ALA A 272 7.65 -11.40 -19.30
C ALA A 272 7.37 -10.03 -19.89
N LEU A 273 7.60 -8.96 -19.12
CA LEU A 273 7.40 -7.61 -19.58
C LEU A 273 8.47 -7.23 -20.60
N GLY A 274 9.76 -7.49 -20.31
CA GLY A 274 10.84 -7.05 -21.20
C GLY A 274 10.73 -5.55 -21.47
N THR A 275 10.54 -5.16 -22.74
CA THR A 275 10.29 -3.76 -23.15
C THR A 275 8.80 -3.39 -23.20
N THR A 276 7.89 -4.34 -22.97
CA THR A 276 6.44 -4.13 -22.98
C THR A 276 6.03 -3.29 -21.78
N ARG A 277 5.30 -2.22 -22.04
CA ARG A 277 4.70 -1.40 -20.98
C ARG A 277 3.33 -2.00 -20.61
N ALA A 278 3.19 -2.42 -19.35
CA ALA A 278 1.93 -2.86 -18.78
C ALA A 278 1.72 -2.20 -17.41
N ASP A 279 0.48 -1.87 -17.09
CA ASP A 279 0.12 -1.47 -15.72
C ASP A 279 0.10 -2.71 -14.81
N LEU A 280 0.30 -2.50 -13.51
CA LEU A 280 0.48 -3.58 -12.54
C LEU A 280 -0.57 -3.54 -11.44
N VAL A 281 -1.08 -4.71 -11.05
CA VAL A 281 -1.80 -4.92 -9.80
C VAL A 281 -1.05 -5.97 -9.00
N LEU A 282 -0.53 -5.60 -7.84
CA LEU A 282 0.34 -6.45 -7.02
C LEU A 282 -0.33 -6.73 -5.68
N THR A 283 -0.64 -8.01 -5.41
CA THR A 283 -1.28 -8.41 -4.14
C THR A 283 -0.28 -9.06 -3.20
N GLY A 284 -0.21 -8.56 -1.97
CA GLY A 284 0.76 -8.96 -0.96
C GLY A 284 1.97 -8.02 -0.92
N GLY A 285 2.39 -7.64 0.29
CA GLY A 285 3.48 -6.67 0.47
C GLY A 285 4.83 -7.17 -0.07
N GLU A 286 5.19 -8.41 0.27
CA GLU A 286 6.45 -9.00 -0.21
C GLU A 286 6.45 -9.20 -1.73
N THR A 287 5.33 -9.67 -2.30
CA THR A 287 5.16 -9.78 -3.76
C THR A 287 5.34 -8.43 -4.44
N ALA A 288 4.65 -7.40 -3.95
CA ALA A 288 4.76 -6.06 -4.50
C ALA A 288 6.20 -5.54 -4.43
N ARG A 289 6.86 -5.70 -3.27
CA ARG A 289 8.26 -5.30 -3.07
C ARG A 289 9.20 -5.97 -4.08
N ARG A 290 9.16 -7.31 -4.19
CA ARG A 290 10.07 -8.08 -5.05
C ARG A 290 9.81 -7.86 -6.54
N VAL A 291 8.56 -7.70 -6.95
CA VAL A 291 8.23 -7.38 -8.34
C VAL A 291 8.72 -5.98 -8.70
N LEU A 292 8.51 -4.98 -7.85
CA LEU A 292 8.99 -3.62 -8.09
C LEU A 292 10.51 -3.54 -8.09
N ASP A 293 11.19 -4.25 -7.18
CA ASP A 293 12.66 -4.36 -7.18
C ASP A 293 13.18 -4.97 -8.49
N ALA A 294 12.56 -6.06 -8.96
CA ALA A 294 12.98 -6.71 -10.20
C ALA A 294 12.76 -5.83 -11.45
N LEU A 295 11.81 -4.91 -11.40
CA LEU A 295 11.53 -3.92 -12.43
C LEU A 295 12.31 -2.61 -12.24
N ASP A 296 13.20 -2.55 -11.23
CA ASP A 296 13.95 -1.37 -10.80
C ASP A 296 13.08 -0.12 -10.54
N VAL A 297 11.85 -0.34 -10.07
CA VAL A 297 10.94 0.74 -9.66
C VAL A 297 11.28 1.13 -8.22
N ARG A 298 11.93 2.28 -8.07
CA ARG A 298 12.37 2.82 -6.76
C ARG A 298 11.42 3.84 -6.17
N GLU A 299 10.52 4.39 -6.97
CA GLU A 299 9.61 5.46 -6.56
C GLU A 299 8.19 5.21 -7.07
N LEU A 300 7.22 5.51 -6.22
CA LEU A 300 5.79 5.48 -6.53
C LEU A 300 5.16 6.77 -6.01
N ILE A 301 4.48 7.49 -6.89
CA ILE A 301 3.72 8.70 -6.58
C ILE A 301 2.26 8.28 -6.34
N PRO A 302 1.74 8.36 -5.11
CA PRO A 302 0.35 8.02 -4.83
C PRO A 302 -0.61 8.93 -5.60
N VAL A 303 -1.60 8.34 -6.28
CA VAL A 303 -2.64 9.06 -7.01
C VAL A 303 -3.95 9.04 -6.23
N GLY A 304 -4.28 7.91 -5.62
CA GLY A 304 -5.51 7.75 -4.87
C GLY A 304 -5.73 6.33 -4.39
N GLN A 305 -6.95 6.06 -3.97
CA GLN A 305 -7.35 4.78 -3.42
C GLN A 305 -8.57 4.26 -4.18
N VAL A 306 -8.47 3.05 -4.72
CA VAL A 306 -9.59 2.41 -5.45
C VAL A 306 -10.66 1.96 -4.45
N HIS A 307 -10.22 1.28 -3.40
CA HIS A 307 -11.03 0.92 -2.24
C HIS A 307 -10.11 0.71 -1.02
N HIS A 308 -10.66 0.39 0.14
CA HIS A 308 -9.88 0.21 1.37
C HIS A 308 -8.67 -0.74 1.15
N GLY A 309 -7.46 -0.23 1.41
CA GLY A 309 -6.17 -0.92 1.22
C GLY A 309 -5.65 -1.09 -0.22
N ALA A 310 -6.38 -0.74 -1.28
CA ALA A 310 -5.90 -0.78 -2.66
C ALA A 310 -5.48 0.61 -3.13
N VAL A 311 -4.18 0.89 -3.09
CA VAL A 311 -3.60 2.20 -3.41
C VAL A 311 -3.18 2.21 -4.87
N HIS A 312 -3.67 3.18 -5.63
CA HIS A 312 -3.22 3.46 -7.00
C HIS A 312 -2.11 4.51 -6.96
N SER A 313 -0.97 4.15 -7.52
CA SER A 313 0.20 5.00 -7.68
C SER A 313 0.67 5.03 -9.14
N ARG A 314 1.53 6.00 -9.45
CA ARG A 314 2.26 6.09 -10.72
C ARG A 314 3.75 6.03 -10.47
N THR A 315 4.48 5.34 -11.34
CA THR A 315 5.93 5.45 -11.42
C THR A 315 6.33 6.75 -12.15
N PRO A 316 7.59 7.21 -12.02
CA PRO A 316 8.07 8.39 -12.74
C PRO A 316 7.96 8.28 -14.27
N ASP A 317 8.09 7.07 -14.84
CA ASP A 317 7.91 6.82 -16.26
C ASP A 317 6.44 6.75 -16.69
N GLY A 318 5.48 6.87 -15.75
CA GLY A 318 4.05 7.01 -15.98
C GLY A 318 3.24 5.70 -15.95
N ARG A 319 3.84 4.56 -15.59
CA ARG A 319 3.14 3.27 -15.41
C ARG A 319 2.23 3.34 -14.18
N SER A 320 0.99 2.86 -14.30
CA SER A 320 0.11 2.69 -13.14
C SER A 320 0.47 1.43 -12.37
N VAL A 321 0.56 1.54 -11.05
CA VAL A 321 0.78 0.43 -10.13
C VAL A 321 -0.27 0.50 -9.03
N VAL A 322 -1.01 -0.57 -8.85
CA VAL A 322 -1.91 -0.74 -7.71
C VAL A 322 -1.31 -1.78 -6.77
N THR A 323 -1.08 -1.41 -5.51
CA THR A 323 -0.66 -2.35 -4.47
C THR A 323 -1.82 -2.58 -3.51
N ARG A 324 -1.99 -3.83 -3.08
CA ARG A 324 -3.02 -4.23 -2.12
C ARG A 324 -2.47 -5.28 -1.15
N PRO A 325 -2.63 -5.15 0.17
CA PRO A 325 -2.33 -6.23 1.10
C PRO A 325 -3.15 -7.49 0.77
N GLY A 326 -2.57 -8.68 0.91
CA GLY A 326 -3.21 -9.93 0.49
C GLY A 326 -4.59 -10.17 1.11
N SER A 327 -4.74 -9.82 2.40
CA SER A 327 -5.94 -10.03 3.21
C SER A 327 -7.05 -8.97 3.04
N PHE A 328 -6.85 -7.95 2.19
CA PHE A 328 -7.77 -6.81 2.10
C PHE A 328 -8.78 -6.93 0.94
N GLY A 329 -9.95 -6.32 1.06
CA GLY A 329 -10.91 -6.21 -0.03
C GLY A 329 -11.87 -7.41 -0.15
N GLY A 330 -13.06 -7.14 -0.71
CA GLY A 330 -14.12 -8.12 -0.92
C GLY A 330 -13.85 -9.06 -2.10
N ARG A 331 -14.83 -9.92 -2.41
CA ARG A 331 -14.77 -10.88 -3.53
C ARG A 331 -14.52 -10.20 -4.89
N ASP A 332 -14.99 -8.97 -5.04
CA ASP A 332 -14.92 -8.12 -6.23
C ASP A 332 -13.68 -7.22 -6.32
N SER A 333 -12.79 -7.25 -5.31
CA SER A 333 -11.65 -6.33 -5.21
C SER A 333 -10.79 -6.24 -6.48
N LEU A 334 -10.36 -7.38 -7.03
CA LEU A 334 -9.53 -7.39 -8.25
C LEU A 334 -10.30 -6.90 -9.48
N LEU A 335 -11.61 -7.14 -9.55
CA LEU A 335 -12.46 -6.66 -10.62
C LEU A 335 -12.65 -5.13 -10.55
N LEU A 336 -12.87 -4.58 -9.35
CA LEU A 336 -12.94 -3.14 -9.12
C LEU A 336 -11.63 -2.44 -9.50
N ILE A 337 -10.48 -3.02 -9.14
CA ILE A 337 -9.17 -2.50 -9.53
C ILE A 337 -8.98 -2.56 -11.05
N ALA A 338 -9.35 -3.68 -11.69
CA ALA A 338 -9.25 -3.81 -13.14
C ALA A 338 -10.18 -2.82 -13.87
N ALA A 339 -11.40 -2.62 -13.39
CA ALA A 339 -12.34 -1.62 -13.92
C ALA A 339 -11.86 -0.17 -13.73
N HIS A 340 -11.21 0.13 -12.60
CA HIS A 340 -10.60 1.44 -12.37
C HIS A 340 -9.47 1.73 -13.37
N LEU A 341 -8.65 0.74 -13.70
CA LEU A 341 -7.54 0.89 -14.65
C LEU A 341 -7.96 0.72 -16.12
N ARG A 342 -9.01 -0.04 -16.40
CA ARG A 342 -9.52 -0.36 -17.75
C ARG A 342 -11.05 -0.21 -17.81
N PRO A 343 -11.59 1.01 -17.66
CA PRO A 343 -13.04 1.24 -17.59
C PRO A 343 -13.79 0.85 -18.86
N GLY A 344 -13.12 0.87 -20.02
CA GLY A 344 -13.71 0.42 -21.30
C GLY A 344 -13.80 -1.10 -21.46
N ARG A 345 -13.09 -1.88 -20.63
CA ARG A 345 -13.02 -3.35 -20.72
C ARG A 345 -13.79 -4.03 -19.60
N PHE A 346 -13.76 -3.47 -18.40
CA PHE A 346 -14.54 -3.95 -17.27
C PHE A 346 -15.50 -2.84 -16.84
N PRO A 347 -16.82 -3.01 -16.99
CA PRO A 347 -17.77 -2.05 -16.47
C PRO A 347 -17.61 -1.97 -14.95
N THR A 348 -17.58 -0.75 -14.42
CA THR A 348 -17.57 -0.53 -12.97
C THR A 348 -18.91 -1.00 -12.42
N VAL A 349 -18.88 -1.96 -11.49
CA VAL A 349 -20.07 -2.36 -10.75
C VAL A 349 -20.34 -1.25 -9.73
N SER A 350 -21.12 -0.24 -10.11
CA SER A 350 -21.68 0.70 -9.14
C SER A 350 -22.58 -0.09 -8.20
N GLY A 351 -22.27 -0.03 -6.90
CA GLY A 351 -22.82 -0.91 -5.87
C GLY A 351 -24.34 -1.01 -5.88
N THR A 352 -24.85 -2.09 -6.48
CA THR A 352 -26.10 -2.77 -6.17
C THR A 352 -26.08 -4.09 -6.93
N THR A 353 -26.12 -5.20 -6.18
CA THR A 353 -26.53 -6.55 -6.60
C THR A 353 -26.04 -7.04 -7.96
N ILE A 354 -25.09 -8.00 -7.95
CA ILE A 354 -24.82 -8.83 -9.12
C ILE A 354 -26.11 -9.61 -9.42
N ASP A 355 -26.73 -9.29 -10.56
CA ASP A 355 -27.73 -10.13 -11.18
C ASP A 355 -27.05 -11.45 -11.56
N GLU A 356 -27.33 -12.50 -10.79
CA GLU A 356 -27.01 -13.87 -11.16
C GLU A 356 -27.78 -14.14 -12.46
N ARG A 357 -27.09 -14.09 -13.61
CA ARG A 357 -27.71 -14.56 -14.85
C ARG A 357 -28.15 -16.01 -14.63
N PRO A 358 -29.43 -16.36 -14.87
CA PRO A 358 -29.87 -17.73 -14.77
C PRO A 358 -29.26 -18.52 -15.94
N THR A 359 -28.56 -19.60 -15.61
CA THR A 359 -28.39 -20.75 -16.52
C THR A 359 -29.73 -21.44 -16.75
#